data_AF-A0A8H8NCC4-F1
#
_entry.id   AF-A0A8H8NCC4-F1
#
_cell.length_a   1.000
_cell.length_b   1.000
_cell.length_c   1.000
_cell.angle_alpha   90.00
_cell.angle_beta   90.00
_cell.angle_gamma   90.00
#
_symmetry.space_group_name_H-M   'P 1'
#
loop_
_entity.id
_entity.type
_entity.pdbx_description
1 polymer ?
#
loop_
_entity_poly.entity_id
_entity_poly.type
_entity_poly.pdbx_seq_one_letter_code
_entity_poly.pdbx_strand_id
1 'polypeptide(L)'
;MKFESIALVAAASALQAAAHGGVVGYSINGVYYPGFRAYVTATGQTTIQREWDTFNPITSTTDSKLSCNSNGAIMPGSGQLTASVPAGAKITAYWNTPWPHNVGPVMVYMAKCSSTCSSMDTSQANWFKIDQAGLLSGTVGNGQWGQGKLIANNNSWTSTIPSSLAPGEYLIRHELLAIHTSNQPQFYPECAQLKLTSGGSKAGSPTVKFPGGYSASDPSININIYAAPASTATSYTIPGPAVFTG
;
A
#
# COMPACT_ATOMS: atom_id res chain seq x y z
N MET A 1 5.62 -33.22 55.60
CA MET A 1 5.11 -32.23 54.63
C MET A 1 6.00 -32.29 53.40
N LYS A 2 5.51 -32.85 52.29
CA LYS A 2 6.24 -32.93 51.02
C LYS A 2 5.92 -31.66 50.23
N PHE A 3 6.92 -30.86 49.92
CA PHE A 3 6.79 -29.70 49.05
C PHE A 3 7.12 -30.15 47.62
N GLU A 4 6.12 -30.17 46.74
CA GLU A 4 6.32 -30.36 45.31
C GLU A 4 6.65 -29.00 44.68
N SER A 5 7.84 -28.87 44.12
CA SER A 5 8.27 -27.69 43.37
C SER A 5 7.69 -27.75 41.96
N ILE A 6 6.69 -26.92 41.68
CA ILE A 6 6.17 -26.68 40.33
C ILE A 6 7.18 -25.78 39.61
N ALA A 7 7.92 -26.34 38.65
CA ALA A 7 8.77 -25.57 37.75
C ALA A 7 7.90 -24.88 36.68
N LEU A 8 7.76 -23.56 36.76
CA LEU A 8 7.10 -22.75 35.76
C LEU A 8 8.06 -22.55 34.57
N VAL A 9 7.83 -23.27 33.47
CA VAL A 9 8.57 -23.05 32.21
C VAL A 9 7.96 -21.83 31.52
N ALA A 10 8.59 -20.67 31.65
CA ALA A 10 8.25 -19.49 30.87
C ALA A 10 8.74 -19.69 29.42
N ALA A 11 7.82 -19.96 28.50
CA ALA A 11 8.12 -19.94 27.07
C ALA A 11 8.37 -18.50 26.62
N ALA A 12 9.63 -18.13 26.43
CA ALA A 12 10.01 -16.87 25.80
C ALA A 12 9.67 -16.93 24.31
N SER A 13 8.53 -16.37 23.91
CA SER A 13 8.23 -16.10 22.51
C SER A 13 9.14 -14.97 22.02
N ALA A 14 10.14 -15.33 21.21
CA ALA A 14 10.95 -14.34 20.51
C ALA A 14 10.04 -13.55 19.55
N LEU A 15 9.72 -12.31 19.91
CA LEU A 15 9.11 -11.34 19.01
C LEU A 15 10.09 -11.08 17.87
N GLN A 16 9.90 -11.74 16.73
CA GLN A 16 10.59 -11.39 15.50
C GLN A 16 10.06 -10.03 15.07
N ALA A 17 10.83 -8.98 15.33
CA ALA A 17 10.58 -7.67 14.74
C ALA A 17 10.77 -7.82 13.23
N ALA A 18 9.67 -7.86 12.47
CA ALA A 18 9.73 -7.79 11.03
C ALA A 18 10.36 -6.44 10.65
N ALA A 19 11.52 -6.48 10.00
CA ALA A 19 12.23 -5.27 9.59
C ALA A 19 11.52 -4.52 8.45
N HIS A 20 10.52 -5.16 7.82
CA HIS A 20 9.83 -4.73 6.59
C HIS A 20 8.36 -5.20 6.62
N GLY A 21 7.58 -4.93 5.58
CA GLY A 21 6.14 -5.15 5.63
C GLY A 21 5.33 -4.94 4.35
N GLY A 22 4.01 -4.94 4.51
CA GLY A 22 3.03 -4.68 3.46
C GLY A 22 1.60 -4.70 4.02
N VAL A 23 0.60 -4.49 3.17
CA VAL A 23 -0.80 -4.56 3.57
C VAL A 23 -1.21 -6.01 3.87
N VAL A 24 -1.70 -6.26 5.08
CA VAL A 24 -2.11 -7.60 5.57
C VAL A 24 -3.63 -7.78 5.66
N GLY A 25 -4.39 -6.72 5.39
CA GLY A 25 -5.85 -6.79 5.34
C GLY A 25 -6.51 -5.44 5.15
N TYR A 26 -7.83 -5.47 4.99
CA TYR A 26 -8.64 -4.29 4.72
C TYR A 26 -9.90 -4.26 5.59
N SER A 27 -10.38 -3.08 5.94
CA SER A 27 -11.76 -2.87 6.41
C SER A 27 -12.46 -1.95 5.44
N ILE A 28 -13.59 -2.40 4.89
CA ILE A 28 -14.38 -1.63 3.92
C ILE A 28 -15.83 -1.67 4.33
N ASN A 29 -16.40 -0.50 4.63
CA ASN A 29 -17.77 -0.37 5.12
C ASN A 29 -18.10 -1.29 6.32
N GLY A 30 -17.15 -1.46 7.25
CA GLY A 30 -17.30 -2.30 8.44
C GLY A 30 -17.06 -3.80 8.23
N VAL A 31 -16.81 -4.24 6.99
CA VAL A 31 -16.45 -5.64 6.69
C VAL A 31 -14.94 -5.78 6.63
N TYR A 32 -14.39 -6.71 7.40
CA TYR A 32 -12.97 -7.05 7.36
C TYR A 32 -12.69 -8.06 6.26
N TYR A 33 -11.64 -7.80 5.48
CA TYR A 33 -11.14 -8.68 4.43
C TYR A 33 -9.69 -9.03 4.76
N PRO A 34 -9.37 -10.31 5.05
CA PRO A 34 -7.99 -10.73 5.23
C PRO A 34 -7.22 -10.53 3.93
N GLY A 35 -5.99 -10.03 4.03
CA GLY A 35 -5.06 -9.94 2.91
C GLY A 35 -4.44 -11.30 2.56
N PHE A 36 -3.66 -11.30 1.49
CA PHE A 36 -2.73 -12.38 1.18
C PHE A 36 -1.63 -12.47 2.25
N ARG A 37 -1.22 -13.68 2.58
CA ARG A 37 -0.15 -13.96 3.54
C ARG A 37 1.16 -14.22 2.79
N ALA A 38 2.03 -13.21 2.75
CA ALA A 38 3.38 -13.35 2.21
C ALA A 38 4.14 -14.52 2.86
N TYR A 39 5.10 -15.09 2.14
CA TYR A 39 5.88 -16.29 2.51
C TYR A 39 5.08 -17.59 2.67
N VAL A 40 3.77 -17.57 2.43
CA VAL A 40 2.91 -18.75 2.40
C VAL A 40 2.45 -18.98 0.97
N THR A 41 2.40 -20.24 0.53
CA THR A 41 1.89 -20.58 -0.81
C THR A 41 0.50 -19.98 -1.06
N ALA A 42 0.25 -19.50 -2.28
CA ALA A 42 -1.06 -19.00 -2.66
C ALA A 42 -2.15 -20.09 -2.74
N THR A 43 -1.77 -21.36 -2.89
CA THR A 43 -2.74 -22.46 -2.92
C THR A 43 -3.52 -22.55 -1.62
N GLY A 44 -4.85 -22.42 -1.72
CA GLY A 44 -5.76 -22.46 -0.57
C GLY A 44 -5.96 -21.11 0.14
N GLN A 45 -5.27 -20.04 -0.28
CA GLN A 45 -5.57 -18.70 0.19
C GLN A 45 -6.76 -18.12 -0.58
N THR A 46 -7.58 -17.34 0.13
CA THR A 46 -8.75 -16.65 -0.43
C THR A 46 -8.76 -15.22 0.06
N THR A 47 -8.71 -14.25 -0.86
CA THR A 47 -8.60 -12.83 -0.50
C THR A 47 -9.01 -11.94 -1.68
N ILE A 48 -9.33 -10.67 -1.38
CA ILE A 48 -9.50 -9.62 -2.39
C ILE A 48 -8.16 -9.08 -2.89
N GLN A 49 -7.06 -9.35 -2.17
CA GLN A 49 -5.73 -8.85 -2.49
C GLN A 49 -5.10 -9.66 -3.64
N ARG A 50 -4.23 -9.03 -4.43
CA ARG A 50 -3.31 -9.75 -5.33
C ARG A 50 -2.18 -10.39 -4.52
N GLU A 51 -1.56 -11.42 -5.08
CA GLU A 51 -0.42 -12.12 -4.47
C GLU A 51 0.76 -11.16 -4.25
N TRP A 52 1.37 -11.25 -3.06
CA TRP A 52 2.64 -10.59 -2.74
C TRP A 52 3.51 -11.49 -1.85
N ASP A 53 4.68 -11.87 -2.34
CA ASP A 53 5.42 -13.05 -1.88
C ASP A 53 6.33 -12.74 -0.69
N THR A 54 6.71 -11.48 -0.53
CA THR A 54 7.76 -11.05 0.40
C THR A 54 7.50 -9.64 0.93
N PHE A 55 8.07 -9.36 2.09
CA PHE A 55 8.09 -8.02 2.69
C PHE A 55 9.20 -7.14 2.08
N ASN A 56 10.05 -7.68 1.21
CA ASN A 56 11.13 -6.91 0.60
C ASN A 56 10.59 -5.78 -0.28
N PRO A 57 11.25 -4.62 -0.30
CA PRO A 57 10.85 -3.52 -1.16
C PRO A 57 11.17 -3.82 -2.63
N ILE A 58 10.40 -3.20 -3.50
CA ILE A 58 10.85 -2.91 -4.86
C ILE A 58 11.72 -1.67 -4.78
N THR A 59 12.91 -1.69 -5.40
CA THR A 59 13.87 -0.56 -5.32
C THR A 59 14.10 0.15 -6.64
N SER A 60 13.45 -0.29 -7.72
CA SER A 60 13.57 0.29 -9.05
C SER A 60 12.23 0.85 -9.54
N THR A 61 12.25 2.07 -10.08
CA THR A 61 11.08 2.71 -10.71
C THR A 61 10.65 2.04 -12.01
N THR A 62 11.49 1.20 -12.58
CA THR A 62 11.24 0.46 -13.83
C THR A 62 10.97 -1.03 -13.60
N ASP A 63 10.88 -1.48 -12.34
CA ASP A 63 10.55 -2.87 -12.03
C ASP A 63 9.16 -3.22 -12.58
N SER A 64 9.06 -4.34 -13.30
CA SER A 64 7.80 -4.79 -13.90
C SER A 64 6.73 -5.15 -12.86
N LYS A 65 7.14 -5.36 -11.59
CA LYS A 65 6.27 -5.72 -10.46
C LYS A 65 5.79 -4.50 -9.66
N LEU A 66 6.19 -3.29 -10.05
CA LEU A 66 5.91 -2.06 -9.28
C LEU A 66 4.41 -1.73 -9.15
N SER A 67 3.56 -2.28 -10.02
CA SER A 67 2.11 -2.11 -9.92
C SER A 67 1.55 -2.76 -8.65
N CYS A 68 1.78 -4.06 -8.43
CA CYS A 68 1.08 -4.86 -7.41
C CYS A 68 1.98 -5.89 -6.68
N ASN A 69 3.27 -5.59 -6.55
CA ASN A 69 4.28 -6.45 -5.91
C ASN A 69 4.62 -7.73 -6.70
N SER A 70 5.60 -8.49 -6.18
CA SER A 70 5.98 -9.81 -6.68
C SER A 70 5.09 -10.89 -6.07
N ASN A 71 4.44 -11.78 -6.82
CA ASN A 71 4.32 -11.80 -8.28
C ASN A 71 3.12 -10.97 -8.80
N GLY A 72 2.28 -10.41 -7.92
CA GLY A 72 1.13 -9.59 -8.27
C GLY A 72 0.00 -10.35 -8.96
N ALA A 73 0.06 -11.69 -8.96
CA ALA A 73 -0.88 -12.57 -9.65
C ALA A 73 -2.24 -12.62 -8.94
N ILE A 74 -3.19 -13.20 -9.66
CA ILE A 74 -4.46 -13.60 -9.06
C ILE A 74 -4.28 -14.87 -8.22
N MET A 75 -5.10 -14.99 -7.18
CA MET A 75 -5.16 -16.23 -6.40
C MET A 75 -5.59 -17.42 -7.27
N PRO A 76 -4.99 -18.62 -7.06
CA PRO A 76 -5.32 -19.80 -7.84
C PRO A 76 -6.76 -20.29 -7.58
N GLY A 77 -7.34 -20.95 -8.59
CA GLY A 77 -8.69 -21.49 -8.51
C GLY A 77 -9.74 -20.40 -8.26
N SER A 78 -10.58 -20.59 -7.24
CA SER A 78 -11.61 -19.63 -6.84
C SER A 78 -11.18 -18.71 -5.68
N GLY A 79 -9.87 -18.65 -5.37
CA GLY A 79 -9.37 -17.88 -4.22
C GLY A 79 -9.44 -16.36 -4.42
N GLN A 80 -9.53 -15.88 -5.67
CA GLN A 80 -9.52 -14.44 -5.94
C GLN A 80 -10.92 -13.87 -5.74
N LEU A 81 -11.07 -13.04 -4.72
CA LEU A 81 -12.32 -12.34 -4.42
C LEU A 81 -12.30 -10.90 -4.93
N THR A 82 -13.48 -10.29 -4.95
CA THR A 82 -13.70 -8.87 -5.24
C THR A 82 -14.69 -8.30 -4.21
N ALA A 83 -14.30 -7.23 -3.50
CA ALA A 83 -15.19 -6.59 -2.53
C ALA A 83 -16.20 -5.66 -3.24
N SER A 84 -17.49 -5.86 -3.01
CA SER A 84 -18.54 -5.01 -3.57
C SER A 84 -18.83 -3.82 -2.64
N VAL A 85 -18.66 -2.60 -3.14
CA VAL A 85 -18.67 -1.38 -2.32
C VAL A 85 -19.27 -0.21 -3.11
N PRO A 86 -20.00 0.74 -2.50
CA PRO A 86 -20.41 1.96 -3.22
C PRO A 86 -19.22 2.92 -3.36
N ALA A 87 -19.20 3.74 -4.42
CA ALA A 87 -18.34 4.92 -4.44
C ALA A 87 -18.69 5.84 -3.25
N GLY A 88 -17.71 6.55 -2.70
CA GLY A 88 -17.86 7.29 -1.44
C GLY A 88 -17.59 6.45 -0.19
N ALA A 89 -17.47 5.12 -0.30
CA ALA A 89 -17.12 4.28 0.84
C ALA A 89 -15.69 4.58 1.34
N LYS A 90 -15.51 4.44 2.65
CA LYS A 90 -14.17 4.43 3.27
C LYS A 90 -13.57 3.03 3.17
N ILE A 91 -12.31 2.98 2.79
CA ILE A 91 -11.47 1.79 2.83
C ILE A 91 -10.29 2.06 3.76
N THR A 92 -10.04 1.14 4.68
CA THR A 92 -8.86 1.15 5.54
C THR A 92 -7.97 -0.01 5.14
N ALA A 93 -6.73 0.26 4.77
CA ALA A 93 -5.70 -0.76 4.65
C ALA A 93 -4.97 -0.88 6.01
N TYR A 94 -4.67 -2.12 6.40
CA TYR A 94 -3.89 -2.43 7.60
C TYR A 94 -2.55 -3.00 7.15
N TRP A 95 -1.46 -2.40 7.63
CA TRP A 95 -0.11 -2.90 7.46
C TRP A 95 0.25 -3.82 8.63
N ASN A 96 1.25 -4.68 8.44
CA ASN A 96 1.81 -5.46 9.53
C ASN A 96 2.22 -4.54 10.70
N THR A 97 2.11 -5.05 11.92
CA THR A 97 2.41 -4.29 13.13
C THR A 97 3.68 -4.83 13.81
N PRO A 98 4.68 -3.96 14.08
CA PRO A 98 4.78 -2.58 13.61
C PRO A 98 5.19 -2.50 12.12
N TRP A 99 4.71 -1.45 11.43
CA TRP A 99 5.39 -0.96 10.22
C TRP A 99 6.66 -0.23 10.67
N PRO A 100 7.85 -0.56 10.13
CA PRO A 100 9.12 -0.14 10.74
C PRO A 100 9.67 1.18 10.21
N HIS A 101 9.09 1.77 9.17
CA HIS A 101 9.64 2.97 8.52
C HIS A 101 8.70 4.16 8.71
N ASN A 102 9.12 5.19 9.44
CA ASN A 102 8.28 6.36 9.71
C ASN A 102 8.51 7.52 8.73
N VAL A 103 9.41 7.38 7.75
CA VAL A 103 9.81 8.46 6.82
C VAL A 103 9.47 8.10 5.39
N GLY A 104 8.67 8.98 4.76
CA GLY A 104 8.27 8.89 3.36
C GLY A 104 6.75 8.97 3.18
N PRO A 105 6.29 9.14 1.93
CA PRO A 105 4.87 9.33 1.67
C PRO A 105 4.06 8.03 1.74
N VAL A 106 2.75 8.19 1.93
CA VAL A 106 1.70 7.20 1.68
C VAL A 106 0.95 7.66 0.44
N MET A 107 0.65 6.74 -0.48
CA MET A 107 -0.12 7.02 -1.68
C MET A 107 -1.15 5.92 -1.94
N VAL A 108 -2.35 6.31 -2.36
CA VAL A 108 -3.41 5.38 -2.73
C VAL A 108 -3.89 5.70 -4.13
N TYR A 109 -3.91 4.67 -4.98
CA TYR A 109 -4.29 4.76 -6.38
C TYR A 109 -5.47 3.82 -6.65
N MET A 110 -6.22 4.14 -7.69
CA MET A 110 -7.19 3.22 -8.27
C MET A 110 -6.98 3.11 -9.79
N ALA A 111 -7.39 2.00 -10.37
CA ALA A 111 -7.46 1.82 -11.82
C ALA A 111 -8.74 1.08 -12.17
N LYS A 112 -9.48 1.60 -13.17
CA LYS A 112 -10.68 0.92 -13.67
C LYS A 112 -10.26 -0.30 -14.49
N CYS A 113 -10.85 -1.46 -14.20
CA CYS A 113 -10.65 -2.68 -14.96
C CYS A 113 -11.49 -2.62 -16.25
N SER A 114 -10.95 -3.10 -17.37
CA SER A 114 -11.64 -3.07 -18.67
C SER A 114 -12.87 -3.97 -18.71
N SER A 115 -12.78 -5.12 -18.04
CA SER A 115 -13.89 -6.03 -17.77
C SER A 115 -13.85 -6.47 -16.31
N THR A 116 -13.08 -7.51 -16.00
CA THR A 116 -12.85 -8.00 -14.64
C THR A 116 -11.45 -7.65 -14.17
N CYS A 117 -11.29 -7.38 -12.89
CA CYS A 117 -9.96 -7.15 -12.34
C CYS A 117 -9.12 -8.43 -12.28
N SER A 118 -9.74 -9.61 -12.23
CA SER A 118 -9.04 -10.89 -12.24
C SER A 118 -8.33 -11.18 -13.58
N SER A 119 -8.78 -10.60 -14.69
CA SER A 119 -8.12 -10.73 -15.99
C SER A 119 -7.17 -9.57 -16.32
N MET A 120 -7.02 -8.60 -15.42
CA MET A 120 -6.28 -7.38 -15.70
C MET A 120 -4.77 -7.57 -15.48
N ASP A 121 -3.98 -7.27 -16.52
CA ASP A 121 -2.56 -6.98 -16.37
C ASP A 121 -2.40 -5.62 -15.68
N THR A 122 -1.88 -5.66 -14.46
CA THR A 122 -1.78 -4.49 -13.58
C THR A 122 -0.68 -3.52 -14.03
N SER A 123 0.30 -3.98 -14.82
CA SER A 123 1.31 -3.13 -15.44
C SER A 123 0.72 -2.25 -16.55
N GLN A 124 -0.33 -2.74 -17.20
CA GLN A 124 -1.07 -2.04 -18.25
C GLN A 124 -2.25 -1.23 -17.70
N ALA A 125 -2.46 -1.18 -16.39
CA ALA A 125 -3.56 -0.42 -15.80
C ALA A 125 -3.29 1.10 -15.83
N ASN A 126 -4.34 1.88 -16.06
CA ASN A 126 -4.30 3.36 -15.99
C ASN A 126 -4.61 3.79 -14.55
N TRP A 127 -3.57 4.02 -13.75
CA TRP A 127 -3.67 4.35 -12.34
C TRP A 127 -3.89 5.85 -12.15
N PHE A 128 -4.96 6.24 -11.46
CA PHE A 128 -5.15 7.60 -10.96
C PHE A 128 -5.04 7.60 -9.44
N LYS A 129 -4.47 8.67 -8.89
CA LYS A 129 -4.27 8.80 -7.44
C LYS A 129 -5.54 9.30 -6.78
N ILE A 130 -5.95 8.71 -5.66
CA ILE A 130 -7.15 9.13 -4.90
C ILE A 130 -6.83 9.73 -3.54
N ASP A 131 -5.64 9.46 -3.00
CA ASP A 131 -5.21 9.97 -1.69
C ASP A 131 -3.68 9.96 -1.60
N GLN A 132 -3.13 10.89 -0.83
CA GLN A 132 -1.70 10.92 -0.50
C GLN A 132 -1.42 11.72 0.77
N ALA A 133 -0.33 11.36 1.45
CA ALA A 133 0.27 12.18 2.49
C ALA A 133 1.80 12.08 2.44
N GLY A 134 2.47 13.22 2.35
CA GLY A 134 3.94 13.33 2.29
C GLY A 134 4.50 13.84 3.61
N LEU A 135 5.31 14.89 3.55
CA LEU A 135 5.77 15.63 4.72
C LEU A 135 4.62 16.47 5.29
N LEU A 136 4.20 16.19 6.54
CA LEU A 136 3.09 16.83 7.22
C LEU A 136 3.53 18.05 8.05
N SER A 137 4.71 17.97 8.67
CA SER A 137 5.30 19.07 9.45
C SER A 137 6.81 18.85 9.64
N GLY A 138 7.54 19.92 10.02
CA GLY A 138 9.00 19.87 10.21
C GLY A 138 9.77 19.97 8.90
N THR A 139 10.93 19.31 8.84
CA THR A 139 11.77 19.24 7.63
C THR A 139 11.80 17.82 7.08
N VAL A 140 12.23 17.63 5.83
CA VAL A 140 12.40 16.30 5.24
C VAL A 140 13.30 15.39 6.09
N GLY A 141 14.37 15.93 6.68
CA GLY A 141 15.30 15.16 7.52
C GLY A 141 14.83 14.88 8.95
N ASN A 142 13.83 15.61 9.47
CA ASN A 142 13.38 15.48 10.86
C ASN A 142 11.89 15.86 11.06
N GLY A 143 11.04 15.42 10.14
CA GLY A 143 9.63 15.80 10.08
C GLY A 143 8.67 14.67 10.39
N GLN A 144 7.40 15.02 10.55
CA GLN A 144 6.31 14.05 10.60
C GLN A 144 5.85 13.74 9.19
N TRP A 145 5.85 12.46 8.83
CA TRP A 145 5.48 11.99 7.49
C TRP A 145 4.16 11.23 7.50
N GLY A 146 3.57 11.04 6.32
CA GLY A 146 2.41 10.17 6.12
C GLY A 146 2.61 8.79 6.73
N GLN A 147 3.80 8.17 6.53
CA GLN A 147 4.12 6.87 7.15
C GLN A 147 4.16 6.94 8.68
N GLY A 148 4.71 8.01 9.28
CA GLY A 148 4.65 8.22 10.73
C GLY A 148 3.20 8.32 11.25
N LYS A 149 2.34 9.04 10.54
CA LYS A 149 0.89 9.12 10.85
C LYS A 149 0.21 7.76 10.73
N LEU A 150 0.56 6.96 9.71
CA LEU A 150 0.06 5.59 9.52
C LEU A 150 0.41 4.70 10.70
N ILE A 151 1.68 4.73 11.15
CA ILE A 151 2.14 3.97 12.33
C ILE A 151 1.34 4.38 13.56
N ALA A 152 1.23 5.70 13.82
CA ALA A 152 0.48 6.24 14.94
C ALA A 152 -1.01 5.88 14.91
N ASN A 153 -1.57 5.69 13.71
CA ASN A 153 -2.93 5.22 13.49
C ASN A 153 -3.01 3.67 13.46
N ASN A 154 -2.31 3.01 14.38
CA ASN A 154 -2.31 1.56 14.55
C ASN A 154 -1.95 0.80 13.27
N ASN A 155 -0.91 1.28 12.57
CA ASN A 155 -0.43 0.76 11.29
C ASN A 155 -1.54 0.69 10.22
N SER A 156 -2.37 1.74 10.13
CA SER A 156 -3.49 1.76 9.20
C SER A 156 -3.67 3.12 8.51
N TRP A 157 -4.21 3.07 7.30
CA TRP A 157 -4.50 4.24 6.47
C TRP A 157 -5.90 4.12 5.90
N THR A 158 -6.72 5.13 6.14
CA THR A 158 -8.09 5.19 5.65
C THR A 158 -8.20 6.22 4.54
N SER A 159 -8.65 5.78 3.37
CA SER A 159 -8.97 6.64 2.23
C SER A 159 -10.45 6.54 1.87
N THR A 160 -10.98 7.56 1.20
CA THR A 160 -12.36 7.56 0.70
C THR A 160 -12.35 7.33 -0.80
N ILE A 161 -13.11 6.34 -1.28
CA ILE A 161 -13.30 6.12 -2.71
C ILE A 161 -14.05 7.34 -3.26
N PRO A 162 -13.55 8.05 -4.29
CA PRO A 162 -14.22 9.24 -4.81
C PRO A 162 -15.65 8.91 -5.28
N SER A 163 -16.64 9.62 -4.73
CA SER A 163 -18.07 9.34 -4.96
C SER A 163 -18.52 9.58 -6.40
N SER A 164 -17.78 10.40 -7.16
CA SER A 164 -18.08 10.71 -8.55
C SER A 164 -17.65 9.62 -9.54
N LEU A 165 -16.88 8.61 -9.11
CA LEU A 165 -16.43 7.52 -9.98
C LEU A 165 -17.61 6.73 -10.54
N ALA A 166 -17.52 6.37 -11.81
CA ALA A 166 -18.48 5.48 -12.44
C ALA A 166 -18.46 4.06 -11.79
N PRO A 167 -19.60 3.38 -11.66
CA PRO A 167 -19.66 1.98 -11.25
C PRO A 167 -18.81 1.04 -12.14
N GLY A 168 -18.42 -0.11 -11.60
CA GLY A 168 -17.65 -1.14 -12.30
C GLY A 168 -16.51 -1.71 -11.45
N GLU A 169 -15.68 -2.58 -12.02
CA GLU A 169 -14.55 -3.16 -11.30
C GLU A 169 -13.32 -2.26 -11.32
N TYR A 170 -12.63 -2.19 -10.18
CA TYR A 170 -11.44 -1.38 -9.97
C TYR A 170 -10.40 -2.17 -9.18
N LEU A 171 -9.14 -1.97 -9.53
CA LEU A 171 -8.03 -2.23 -8.62
C LEU A 171 -7.86 -1.01 -7.72
N ILE A 172 -7.57 -1.25 -6.44
CA ILE A 172 -7.04 -0.23 -5.53
C ILE A 172 -5.63 -0.64 -5.12
N ARG A 173 -4.68 0.29 -5.20
CA ARG A 173 -3.26 0.10 -4.91
C ARG A 173 -2.86 1.03 -3.77
N HIS A 174 -2.42 0.45 -2.66
CA HIS A 174 -1.84 1.20 -1.54
C HIS A 174 -0.32 1.08 -1.65
N GLU A 175 0.38 2.19 -1.47
CA GLU A 175 1.83 2.22 -1.57
C GLU A 175 2.45 3.05 -0.45
N LEU A 176 3.48 2.48 0.16
CA LEU A 176 4.45 3.21 0.96
C LEU A 176 5.74 3.37 0.15
N LEU A 177 6.29 4.58 0.10
CA LEU A 177 7.62 4.83 -0.43
C LEU A 177 8.53 5.23 0.73
N ALA A 178 9.28 4.28 1.28
CA ALA A 178 10.25 4.58 2.33
C ALA A 178 11.52 5.19 1.71
N ILE A 179 11.95 6.32 2.26
CA ILE A 179 13.09 7.12 1.76
C ILE A 179 14.18 7.30 2.82
N HIS A 180 14.20 6.43 3.83
CA HIS A 180 15.18 6.48 4.91
C HIS A 180 16.60 6.12 4.45
N THR A 181 16.76 5.36 3.35
CA THR A 181 18.08 5.07 2.80
C THR A 181 18.39 6.05 1.67
N SER A 182 19.46 6.83 1.81
CA SER A 182 19.85 7.85 0.83
C SER A 182 19.96 7.27 -0.57
N ASN A 183 19.27 7.89 -1.53
CA ASN A 183 19.30 7.56 -2.95
C ASN A 183 18.85 6.12 -3.28
N GLN A 184 18.19 5.43 -2.35
CA GLN A 184 17.70 4.07 -2.51
C GLN A 184 16.22 4.03 -2.11
N PRO A 185 15.31 4.39 -3.03
CA PRO A 185 13.88 4.36 -2.75
C PRO A 185 13.44 2.92 -2.49
N GLN A 186 12.47 2.76 -1.58
CA GLN A 186 11.88 1.47 -1.26
C GLN A 186 10.36 1.56 -1.40
N PHE A 187 9.83 0.96 -2.46
CA PHE A 187 8.41 0.92 -2.79
C PHE A 187 7.78 -0.36 -2.22
N TYR A 188 6.64 -0.21 -1.55
CA TYR A 188 5.83 -1.29 -0.99
C TYR A 188 4.39 -1.19 -1.49
N PRO A 189 4.10 -1.66 -2.72
CA PRO A 189 2.78 -1.57 -3.32
C PRO A 189 1.97 -2.86 -3.13
N GLU A 190 0.75 -2.78 -2.60
CA GLU A 190 -0.20 -3.90 -2.61
C GLU A 190 -1.53 -3.52 -3.26
N CYS A 191 -2.11 -4.46 -4.01
CA CYS A 191 -3.36 -4.26 -4.75
C CYS A 191 -4.51 -5.12 -4.23
N ALA A 192 -5.73 -4.59 -4.27
CA ALA A 192 -6.97 -5.33 -4.01
C ALA A 192 -8.04 -5.06 -5.07
N GLN A 193 -8.96 -6.01 -5.24
CA GLN A 193 -10.06 -5.92 -6.21
C GLN A 193 -11.35 -5.40 -5.56
N LEU A 194 -11.93 -4.39 -6.17
CA LEU A 194 -13.20 -3.77 -5.78
C LEU A 194 -14.19 -3.81 -6.94
N LYS A 195 -15.48 -3.91 -6.62
CA LYS A 195 -16.59 -3.66 -7.54
C LYS A 195 -17.41 -2.51 -7.00
N LEU A 196 -17.31 -1.36 -7.66
CA LEU A 196 -18.13 -0.20 -7.35
C LEU A 196 -19.57 -0.46 -7.80
N THR A 197 -20.49 -0.58 -6.85
CA THR A 197 -21.90 -0.92 -7.10
C THR A 197 -22.75 0.30 -7.47
N SER A 198 -22.33 1.48 -7.03
CA SER A 198 -22.95 2.77 -7.32
C SER A 198 -21.90 3.87 -7.34
N GLY A 199 -22.24 5.03 -7.89
CA GLY A 199 -21.36 6.20 -7.98
C GLY A 199 -21.86 7.22 -8.99
N GLY A 200 -20.96 8.10 -9.42
CA GLY A 200 -21.23 9.09 -10.47
C GLY A 200 -20.97 8.54 -11.87
N SER A 201 -20.37 9.37 -12.73
CA SER A 201 -20.07 9.06 -14.14
C SER A 201 -18.63 9.37 -14.55
N LYS A 202 -17.79 9.81 -13.60
CA LYS A 202 -16.44 10.28 -13.90
C LYS A 202 -15.47 9.12 -14.06
N ALA A 203 -14.57 9.25 -15.02
CA ALA A 203 -13.36 8.47 -15.09
C ALA A 203 -12.27 9.15 -14.24
N GLY A 204 -11.53 8.38 -13.47
CA GLY A 204 -10.42 8.90 -12.68
C GLY A 204 -9.30 9.43 -13.58
N SER A 205 -8.80 10.63 -13.30
CA SER A 205 -7.72 11.28 -14.05
C SER A 205 -7.02 12.35 -13.18
N PRO A 206 -5.78 12.77 -13.49
CA PRO A 206 -4.90 12.21 -14.52
C PRO A 206 -4.42 10.78 -14.18
N THR A 207 -3.95 10.05 -15.19
CA THR A 207 -3.52 8.64 -15.03
C THR A 207 -2.04 8.44 -15.36
N VAL A 208 -1.44 7.40 -14.78
CA VAL A 208 -0.07 6.90 -15.06
C VAL A 208 -0.04 5.37 -15.12
N LYS A 209 1.09 4.81 -15.54
CA LYS A 209 1.38 3.37 -15.51
C LYS A 209 2.37 3.04 -14.38
N PHE A 210 2.38 1.79 -13.91
CA PHE A 210 3.44 1.29 -13.02
C PHE A 210 3.98 -0.03 -13.58
N PRO A 211 5.24 -0.07 -14.05
CA PRO A 211 6.22 1.03 -14.11
C PRO A 211 5.87 2.12 -15.15
N GLY A 212 6.51 3.29 -15.04
CA GLY A 212 6.40 4.41 -15.98
C GLY A 212 5.90 5.74 -15.38
N GLY A 213 5.13 5.68 -14.29
CA GLY A 213 4.63 6.86 -13.56
C GLY A 213 5.66 7.47 -12.60
N TYR A 214 6.75 6.74 -12.34
CA TYR A 214 7.89 7.16 -11.52
C TYR A 214 9.17 7.17 -12.36
N SER A 215 10.10 8.04 -12.01
CA SER A 215 11.42 8.12 -12.61
C SER A 215 12.51 8.03 -11.55
N ALA A 216 13.60 7.30 -11.84
CA ALA A 216 14.79 7.29 -10.99
C ALA A 216 15.48 8.66 -10.92
N SER A 217 15.18 9.58 -11.84
CA SER A 217 15.65 10.97 -11.79
C SER A 217 14.74 11.92 -11.01
N ASP A 218 13.58 11.46 -10.54
CA ASP A 218 12.69 12.28 -9.72
C ASP A 218 13.38 12.61 -8.38
N PRO A 219 13.59 13.90 -8.05
CA PRO A 219 14.30 14.30 -6.84
C PRO A 219 13.55 13.94 -5.54
N SER A 220 12.27 13.59 -5.62
CA SER A 220 11.50 13.07 -4.50
C SER A 220 11.73 11.57 -4.23
N ILE A 221 12.22 10.84 -5.24
CA ILE A 221 12.50 9.40 -5.20
C ILE A 221 14.00 9.17 -4.96
N ASN A 222 14.84 9.81 -5.77
CA ASN A 222 16.29 9.77 -5.63
C ASN A 222 16.75 10.90 -4.70
N ILE A 223 16.51 10.72 -3.41
CA ILE A 223 16.71 11.73 -2.39
C ILE A 223 17.69 11.27 -1.31
N ASN A 224 18.56 12.18 -0.86
CA ASN A 224 19.36 12.01 0.35
C ASN A 224 18.78 12.91 1.45
N ILE A 225 17.87 12.36 2.27
CA ILE A 225 17.14 13.13 3.29
C ILE A 225 18.03 13.67 4.42
N TYR A 226 19.29 13.22 4.52
CA TYR A 226 20.24 13.62 5.56
C TYR A 226 21.15 14.77 5.14
N ALA A 227 21.23 15.08 3.84
CA ALA A 227 22.09 16.12 3.32
C ALA A 227 21.29 17.36 2.88
N ALA A 228 21.90 18.54 3.02
CA ALA A 228 21.37 19.75 2.43
C ALA A 228 21.38 19.66 0.88
N PRO A 229 20.41 20.27 0.19
CA PRO A 229 19.31 21.08 0.74
C PRO A 229 18.12 20.25 1.26
N ALA A 230 18.08 18.95 1.00
CA ALA A 230 16.92 18.11 1.33
C ALA A 230 16.64 18.10 2.83
N SER A 231 17.63 17.83 3.69
CA SER A 231 17.41 17.68 5.14
C SER A 231 16.74 18.88 5.82
N THR A 232 16.90 20.08 5.28
CA THR A 232 16.32 21.33 5.79
C THR A 232 15.07 21.78 5.04
N ALA A 233 14.71 21.13 3.92
CA ALA A 233 13.51 21.47 3.16
C ALA A 233 12.26 21.23 4.00
N THR A 234 11.34 22.19 4.04
CA THR A 234 10.07 22.11 4.77
C THR A 234 8.91 21.64 3.88
N SER A 235 9.21 21.24 2.65
CA SER A 235 8.25 20.70 1.70
C SER A 235 8.84 19.49 0.98
N TYR A 236 7.96 18.59 0.54
CA TYR A 236 8.30 17.42 -0.25
C TYR A 236 7.24 17.22 -1.33
N THR A 237 7.67 17.22 -2.60
CA THR A 237 6.79 16.91 -3.72
C THR A 237 6.58 15.41 -3.79
N ILE A 238 5.34 14.95 -3.61
CA ILE A 238 5.03 13.52 -3.69
C ILE A 238 5.07 13.07 -5.16
N PRO A 239 5.73 11.94 -5.49
CA PRO A 239 5.86 11.50 -6.87
C PRO A 239 4.53 11.06 -7.50
N GLY A 240 4.50 11.00 -8.83
CA GLY A 240 3.34 10.57 -9.60
C GLY A 240 2.31 11.69 -9.86
N PRO A 241 1.11 11.35 -10.38
CA PRO A 241 0.11 12.32 -10.79
C PRO A 241 -0.50 13.07 -9.60
N ALA A 242 -1.20 14.17 -9.90
CA ALA A 242 -2.07 14.84 -8.94
C ALA A 242 -3.19 13.91 -8.45
N VAL A 243 -3.72 14.18 -7.26
CA VAL A 243 -4.89 13.48 -6.72
C VAL A 243 -6.13 13.83 -7.54
N PHE A 244 -6.89 12.82 -7.95
CA PHE A 244 -8.21 12.97 -8.55
C PHE A 244 -9.21 13.45 -7.50
N THR A 245 -9.81 14.62 -7.71
CA THR A 245 -10.68 15.30 -6.73
C THR A 245 -12.17 15.03 -6.93
N GLY A 246 -12.53 14.24 -7.94
CA GLY A 246 -13.93 13.91 -8.26
C GLY A 246 -14.50 14.66 -9.46
#